data_AF-A0A7J2HNW6-F1
#
_entry.id   AF-A0A7J2HNW6-F1
#
_cell.length_a   1.000
_cell.length_b   1.000
_cell.length_c   1.000
_cell.angle_alpha   90.00
_cell.angle_beta   90.00
_cell.angle_gamma   90.00
#
_symmetry.space_group_name_H-M   'P 1'
#
loop_
_entity.id
_entity.type
_entity.pdbx_description
1 polymer ?
#
loop_
_entity_poly.entity_id
_entity_poly.type
_entity_poly.pdbx_seq_one_letter_code
_entity_poly.pdbx_strand_id
1 'polypeptide(L)'
;MPVDIYANKKSSTGTKTRVPDVSPFSGMCPLCIEDCPVLCEIGLSAIRGREVVYPVPDYFGKSTAASNKDYGLDWSHFNIHAELRGARGIAEDSDVAIFPNVSVETKIGGIPLKVPFLVAALGSTAVAKRNWDSLAIGTAISGTIMTIGENVVGMDPEAKFDANGKVIDTVDLKYRVEKYREFWDGKYGEIIVQTNVEDQRLGVDIYA
;
A
#
# COMPACT_ATOMS: atom_id res chain seq x y z
N MET A 1 10.74 18.09 -25.94
CA MET A 1 10.46 17.07 -24.90
C MET A 1 9.45 16.11 -25.52
N PRO A 2 9.69 14.79 -25.48
CA PRO A 2 8.67 13.86 -25.98
C PRO A 2 7.41 14.10 -25.17
N VAL A 3 6.30 14.36 -25.86
CA VAL A 3 4.98 14.48 -25.25
C VAL A 3 4.69 13.13 -24.59
N ASP A 4 4.11 13.14 -23.39
CA ASP A 4 3.81 11.95 -22.60
C ASP A 4 2.68 11.13 -23.27
N ILE A 5 3.01 10.39 -24.33
CA ILE A 5 2.08 9.69 -25.26
C ILE A 5 1.62 8.33 -24.69
N TYR A 6 1.59 8.16 -23.36
CA TYR A 6 1.31 6.85 -22.73
C TYR A 6 0.05 6.82 -21.85
N ALA A 7 -0.65 7.94 -21.66
CA ALA A 7 -1.95 7.92 -20.99
C ALA A 7 -2.93 7.03 -21.81
N ASN A 8 -3.54 6.02 -21.18
CA ASN A 8 -4.41 4.95 -21.75
C ASN A 8 -3.80 3.87 -22.66
N LYS A 9 -2.49 3.86 -22.90
CA LYS A 9 -1.79 2.71 -23.52
C LYS A 9 -0.86 2.10 -22.49
N LYS A 10 -1.15 0.87 -22.03
CA LYS A 10 -0.30 0.19 -21.06
C LYS A 10 -0.09 -1.28 -21.40
N SER A 11 1.18 -1.70 -21.40
CA SER A 11 1.55 -3.11 -21.47
C SER A 11 1.03 -3.89 -20.26
N SER A 12 0.91 -3.25 -19.09
CA SER A 12 0.34 -3.85 -17.87
C SER A 12 -1.15 -4.20 -17.99
N THR A 13 -1.87 -3.66 -18.96
CA THR A 13 -3.28 -4.01 -19.25
C THR A 13 -3.44 -4.62 -20.64
N GLY A 14 -2.35 -4.80 -21.39
CA GLY A 14 -2.38 -5.27 -22.79
C GLY A 14 -3.11 -4.32 -23.74
N THR A 15 -3.31 -3.05 -23.37
CA THR A 15 -4.11 -2.09 -24.12
C THR A 15 -3.25 -1.22 -25.04
N LYS A 16 -3.85 -0.73 -26.12
CA LYS A 16 -3.22 0.25 -27.01
C LYS A 16 -4.23 1.29 -27.49
N THR A 17 -3.75 2.48 -27.85
CA THR A 17 -4.57 3.51 -28.49
C THR A 17 -4.58 3.32 -30.01
N ARG A 18 -5.63 3.82 -30.68
CA ARG A 18 -5.77 3.71 -32.15
C ARG A 18 -4.78 4.63 -32.88
N VAL A 19 -4.55 5.82 -32.34
CA VAL A 19 -3.69 6.86 -32.91
C VAL A 19 -2.68 7.38 -31.86
N PRO A 20 -1.53 7.92 -32.28
CA PRO A 20 -0.48 8.37 -31.36
C PRO A 20 -0.71 9.76 -30.77
N ASP A 21 -1.55 10.61 -31.35
CA ASP A 21 -1.81 11.99 -30.93
C ASP A 21 -2.87 12.06 -29.81
N VAL A 22 -2.68 11.30 -28.74
CA VAL A 22 -3.63 11.21 -27.63
C VAL A 22 -3.79 12.53 -26.87
N SER A 23 -4.98 12.76 -26.29
CA SER A 23 -5.22 13.85 -25.35
C SER A 23 -4.28 13.72 -24.15
N PRO A 24 -3.49 14.77 -23.81
CA PRO A 24 -2.57 14.71 -22.68
C PRO A 24 -3.29 14.68 -21.32
N PHE A 25 -4.56 15.09 -21.27
CA PHE A 25 -5.36 15.11 -20.05
C PHE A 25 -6.01 13.77 -19.74
N SER A 26 -6.57 13.12 -20.76
CA SER A 26 -7.35 11.89 -20.58
C SER A 26 -6.66 10.64 -21.10
N GLY A 27 -5.65 10.76 -21.97
CA GLY A 27 -5.06 9.65 -22.72
C GLY A 27 -5.91 9.13 -23.88
N MET A 28 -7.09 9.71 -24.13
CA MET A 28 -7.96 9.25 -25.19
C MET A 28 -7.43 9.64 -26.57
N CYS A 29 -7.74 8.85 -27.60
CA CYS A 29 -7.60 9.32 -28.98
C CYS A 29 -8.44 10.59 -29.18
N PRO A 30 -8.00 11.57 -30.00
CA PRO A 30 -8.77 12.81 -30.23
C PRO A 30 -10.18 12.57 -30.77
N LEU A 31 -10.37 11.45 -31.48
CA LEU A 31 -11.66 11.00 -31.97
C LEU A 31 -11.90 9.53 -31.56
N CYS A 32 -12.94 9.31 -30.77
CA CYS A 32 -13.49 7.99 -30.53
C CYS A 32 -14.48 7.66 -31.66
N ILE A 33 -14.37 6.45 -32.22
CA ILE A 33 -15.24 5.97 -33.31
C ILE A 33 -15.92 4.68 -32.86
N GLU A 34 -17.13 4.45 -33.35
CA GLU A 34 -17.95 3.29 -33.02
C GLU A 34 -17.29 1.97 -33.44
N ASP A 35 -16.65 1.95 -34.61
CA ASP A 35 -16.04 0.79 -35.25
C ASP A 35 -14.53 0.66 -34.92
N CYS A 36 -14.10 1.10 -33.73
CA CYS A 36 -12.69 1.07 -33.36
C CYS A 36 -12.16 -0.38 -33.23
N PRO A 37 -11.20 -0.83 -34.06
CA PRO A 37 -10.73 -2.22 -34.04
C PRO A 37 -9.66 -2.46 -32.95
N VAL A 38 -9.49 -1.52 -32.03
CA VAL A 38 -8.40 -1.49 -31.06
C VAL A 38 -8.95 -1.51 -29.64
N LEU A 39 -8.46 -2.45 -28.83
CA LEU A 39 -8.75 -2.49 -27.39
C LEU A 39 -7.87 -1.51 -26.61
N CYS A 40 -8.37 -0.28 -26.48
CA CYS A 40 -7.87 0.67 -25.48
C CYS A 40 -8.43 0.34 -24.09
N GLU A 41 -7.97 1.04 -23.04
CA GLU A 41 -8.44 0.82 -21.66
C GLU A 41 -9.97 1.00 -21.51
N ILE A 42 -10.55 1.98 -22.21
CA ILE A 42 -12.01 2.22 -22.24
C ILE A 42 -12.74 1.06 -22.90
N GLY A 43 -12.33 0.66 -24.12
CA GLY A 43 -12.98 -0.43 -24.86
C GLY A 43 -12.86 -1.77 -24.15
N LEU A 44 -11.68 -2.07 -23.61
CA LEU A 44 -11.46 -3.29 -22.82
C LEU A 44 -12.35 -3.32 -21.57
N SER A 45 -12.45 -2.19 -20.85
CA SER A 45 -13.31 -2.06 -19.67
C SER A 45 -14.80 -2.20 -20.01
N ALA A 46 -15.24 -1.64 -21.15
CA ALA A 46 -16.62 -1.76 -21.60
C ALA A 46 -17.02 -3.22 -21.91
N ILE A 47 -16.09 -4.02 -22.44
CA ILE A 47 -16.35 -5.41 -22.83
C ILE A 47 -16.19 -6.38 -21.65
N ARG A 48 -15.12 -6.21 -20.85
CA ARG A 48 -14.72 -7.20 -19.83
C ARG A 48 -15.01 -6.77 -18.39
N GLY A 49 -15.31 -5.48 -18.15
CA GLY A 49 -15.69 -4.94 -16.85
C GLY A 49 -14.84 -5.44 -15.70
N ARG A 50 -15.45 -6.23 -14.80
CA ARG A 50 -14.81 -6.76 -13.60
C ARG A 50 -13.58 -7.65 -13.85
N GLU A 51 -13.48 -8.28 -15.02
CA GLU A 51 -12.39 -9.20 -15.35
C GLU A 51 -11.05 -8.48 -15.57
N VAL A 52 -11.09 -7.17 -15.81
CA VAL A 52 -9.90 -6.34 -16.09
C VAL A 52 -9.66 -5.27 -15.03
N VAL A 53 -10.26 -5.43 -13.85
CA VAL A 53 -10.04 -4.55 -12.70
C VAL A 53 -8.58 -4.52 -12.27
N TYR A 54 -7.87 -5.65 -12.42
CA TYR A 54 -6.44 -5.75 -12.10
C TYR A 54 -5.59 -5.82 -13.38
N PRO A 55 -4.39 -5.17 -13.38
CA PRO A 55 -3.40 -5.34 -14.45
C PRO A 55 -3.01 -6.81 -14.61
N VAL A 56 -2.96 -7.29 -15.86
CA VAL A 56 -2.76 -8.70 -16.27
C VAL A 56 -3.22 -9.71 -15.21
N PRO A 57 -4.51 -10.11 -15.20
CA PRO A 57 -5.11 -10.92 -14.13
C PRO A 57 -4.34 -12.21 -13.77
N ASP A 58 -3.66 -12.83 -14.74
CA ASP A 58 -2.85 -14.04 -14.53
C ASP A 58 -1.68 -13.84 -13.54
N TYR A 59 -1.20 -12.60 -13.43
CA TYR A 59 -0.16 -12.22 -12.48
C TYR A 59 -0.72 -11.57 -11.22
N PHE A 60 -2.04 -11.52 -11.03
CA PHE A 60 -2.64 -10.93 -9.83
C PHE A 60 -2.07 -11.58 -8.56
N GLY A 61 -1.57 -10.73 -7.67
CA GLY A 61 -0.90 -11.15 -6.44
C GLY A 61 0.48 -11.76 -6.65
N LYS A 62 0.98 -11.96 -7.87
CA LYS A 62 2.33 -12.49 -8.17
C LYS A 62 3.23 -11.45 -8.83
N SER A 63 2.75 -10.22 -9.04
CA SER A 63 3.48 -9.13 -9.65
C SER A 63 3.49 -7.88 -8.78
N THR A 64 4.41 -6.97 -9.10
CA THR A 64 4.40 -5.57 -8.67
C THR A 64 4.39 -4.72 -9.94
N ALA A 65 3.57 -3.67 -9.95
CA ALA A 65 3.47 -2.75 -11.09
C ALA A 65 4.06 -1.40 -10.71
N ALA A 66 4.93 -0.87 -11.57
CA ALA A 66 5.40 0.52 -11.49
C ALA A 66 4.50 1.43 -12.34
N SER A 67 4.57 2.74 -12.08
CA SER A 67 3.96 3.73 -12.97
C SER A 67 4.88 3.97 -14.18
N ASN A 68 4.29 3.97 -15.37
CA ASN A 68 4.98 4.35 -16.61
C ASN A 68 4.73 5.83 -16.97
N LYS A 69 4.14 6.62 -16.06
CA LYS A 69 3.89 8.04 -16.27
C LYS A 69 5.15 8.85 -15.95
N ASP A 70 5.48 9.82 -16.80
CA ASP A 70 6.48 10.83 -16.44
C ASP A 70 5.82 11.90 -15.58
N TYR A 71 6.25 11.99 -14.32
CA TYR A 71 5.74 13.00 -13.39
C TYR A 71 6.51 14.33 -13.48
N GLY A 72 7.49 14.44 -14.40
CA GLY A 72 8.38 15.59 -14.52
C GLY A 72 9.32 15.77 -13.33
N LEU A 73 9.44 14.72 -12.50
CA LEU A 73 10.23 14.68 -11.28
C LEU A 73 10.78 13.27 -11.11
N ASP A 74 12.08 13.18 -10.80
CA ASP A 74 12.77 11.95 -10.46
C ASP A 74 13.78 12.22 -9.34
N TRP A 75 14.41 11.16 -8.81
CA TRP A 75 15.34 11.27 -7.68
C TRP A 75 16.57 12.14 -7.95
N SER A 76 16.99 12.32 -9.21
CA SER A 76 18.10 13.21 -9.57
C SER A 76 17.76 14.69 -9.39
N HIS A 77 16.47 15.04 -9.34
CA HIS A 77 16.00 16.40 -9.08
C HIS A 77 16.09 16.79 -7.60
N PHE A 78 16.31 15.82 -6.70
CA PHE A 78 16.37 16.05 -5.26
C PHE A 78 17.82 16.02 -4.76
N ASN A 79 18.20 17.04 -4.00
CA ASN A 79 19.42 17.04 -3.20
C ASN A 79 19.05 17.08 -1.71
N ILE A 80 19.60 16.15 -0.92
CA ILE A 80 19.34 16.07 0.52
C ILE A 80 20.43 16.85 1.26
N HIS A 81 20.09 18.06 1.69
CA HIS A 81 20.93 18.87 2.57
C HIS A 81 20.43 18.80 4.01
N ALA A 82 20.78 17.71 4.71
CA ALA A 82 20.24 17.39 6.04
C ALA A 82 20.44 18.50 7.08
N GLU A 83 21.63 19.10 7.13
CA GLU A 83 21.93 20.17 8.09
C GLU A 83 21.15 21.47 7.83
N LEU A 84 20.90 21.81 6.56
CA LEU A 84 20.08 22.98 6.18
C LEU A 84 18.62 22.81 6.63
N ARG A 85 18.16 21.56 6.78
CA ARG A 85 16.84 21.22 7.32
C ARG A 85 16.82 21.14 8.85
N GLY A 86 17.92 21.46 9.52
CA GLY A 86 18.03 21.45 10.98
C GLY A 86 18.24 20.07 11.60
N ALA A 87 18.53 19.05 10.79
CA ALA A 87 18.93 17.75 11.34
C ALA A 87 20.26 17.92 12.09
N ARG A 88 20.30 17.39 13.31
CA ARG A 88 21.49 17.37 14.18
C ARG A 88 21.69 15.95 14.66
N GLY A 89 22.92 15.48 14.59
CA GLY A 89 23.31 14.16 15.08
C GLY A 89 23.66 14.20 16.57
N ILE A 90 24.63 13.36 16.90
CA ILE A 90 25.29 13.31 18.22
C ILE A 90 26.41 14.36 18.32
N ALA A 91 27.14 14.38 19.44
CA ALA A 91 28.24 15.33 19.65
C ALA A 91 29.27 15.27 18.51
N GLU A 92 29.78 16.45 18.10
CA GLU A 92 30.80 16.63 17.06
C GLU A 92 32.20 16.23 17.55
N ASP A 93 32.33 15.00 18.00
CA ASP A 93 33.57 14.39 18.50
C ASP A 93 33.85 13.12 17.69
N SER A 94 35.06 12.95 17.16
CA SER A 94 35.39 11.79 16.31
C SER A 94 35.35 10.45 17.05
N ASP A 95 35.52 10.44 18.37
CA ASP A 95 35.39 9.22 19.19
C ASP A 95 33.92 8.88 19.48
N VAL A 96 33.00 9.85 19.30
CA VAL A 96 31.56 9.68 19.52
C VAL A 96 30.81 9.50 18.19
N ALA A 97 31.13 10.30 17.16
CA ALA A 97 30.53 10.35 15.83
C ALA A 97 30.95 9.17 14.93
N ILE A 98 30.77 7.95 15.44
CA ILE A 98 31.08 6.69 14.76
C ILE A 98 29.80 5.99 14.30
N PHE A 99 29.87 5.21 13.22
CA PHE A 99 28.72 4.51 12.64
C PHE A 99 27.86 3.72 13.65
N PRO A 100 28.43 3.00 14.64
CA PRO A 100 27.63 2.27 15.61
C PRO A 100 26.72 3.14 16.50
N ASN A 101 27.01 4.44 16.63
CA ASN A 101 26.24 5.36 17.46
C ASN A 101 25.11 6.05 16.70
N VAL A 102 24.94 5.76 15.40
CA VAL A 102 23.82 6.29 14.62
C VAL A 102 22.52 5.69 15.14
N SER A 103 21.60 6.55 15.58
CA SER A 103 20.23 6.18 15.92
C SER A 103 19.28 6.66 14.86
N VAL A 104 18.40 5.76 14.41
CA VAL A 104 17.25 6.05 13.54
C VAL A 104 15.93 5.80 14.28
N GLU A 105 15.99 5.68 15.60
CA GLU A 105 14.79 5.56 16.43
C GLU A 105 13.91 6.81 16.26
N THR A 106 12.60 6.61 16.26
CA THR A 106 11.63 7.70 16.12
C THR A 106 10.36 7.36 16.91
N LYS A 107 9.35 8.23 16.83
CA LYS A 107 8.03 7.97 17.40
C LYS A 107 6.93 8.44 16.48
N ILE A 108 5.86 7.67 16.38
CA ILE A 108 4.64 8.01 15.62
C ILE A 108 3.46 7.82 16.56
N GLY A 109 2.62 8.84 16.74
CA GLY A 109 1.44 8.74 17.61
C GLY A 109 1.75 8.39 19.08
N GLY A 110 2.98 8.64 19.55
CA GLY A 110 3.46 8.24 20.89
C GLY A 110 4.08 6.85 20.96
N ILE A 111 4.00 6.05 19.90
CA ILE A 111 4.60 4.72 19.80
C ILE A 111 6.08 4.86 19.41
N PRO A 112 7.03 4.39 20.22
CA PRO A 112 8.45 4.42 19.86
C PRO A 112 8.75 3.35 18.81
N LEU A 113 9.61 3.66 17.85
CA LEU A 113 10.01 2.78 16.75
C LEU A 113 11.54 2.68 16.70
N LYS A 114 12.08 1.50 16.43
CA LYS A 114 13.52 1.32 16.21
C LYS A 114 13.98 1.84 14.84
N VAL A 115 13.05 1.97 13.90
CA VAL A 115 13.31 2.36 12.51
C VAL A 115 12.25 3.34 11.99
N PRO A 116 12.60 4.25 11.05
CA PRO A 116 11.72 5.33 10.60
C PRO A 116 10.84 4.94 9.40
N PHE A 117 10.37 3.70 9.38
CA PHE A 117 9.42 3.19 8.38
C PHE A 117 8.42 2.27 9.06
N LEU A 118 7.25 2.08 8.45
CA LEU A 118 6.24 1.14 8.92
C LEU A 118 5.71 0.32 7.73
N VAL A 119 5.08 -0.82 8.03
CA VAL A 119 4.35 -1.58 7.02
C VAL A 119 2.96 -0.98 6.88
N ALA A 120 2.71 -0.37 5.73
CA ALA A 120 1.43 0.24 5.38
C ALA A 120 0.30 -0.81 5.34
N ALA A 121 -0.94 -0.33 5.38
CA ALA A 121 -2.13 -1.16 5.46
C ALA A 121 -2.19 -2.28 4.43
N LEU A 122 -2.27 -3.52 4.91
CA LEU A 122 -2.49 -4.70 4.09
C LEU A 122 -3.90 -5.23 4.38
N GLY A 123 -4.82 -5.02 3.43
CA GLY A 123 -6.24 -5.32 3.59
C GLY A 123 -6.62 -6.81 3.53
N SER A 124 -7.88 -7.06 3.20
CA SER A 124 -8.54 -8.38 3.21
C SER A 124 -8.16 -9.33 2.07
N THR A 125 -7.27 -8.94 1.16
CA THR A 125 -6.92 -9.80 0.01
C THR A 125 -6.18 -11.07 0.45
N ALA A 126 -6.38 -12.17 -0.30
CA ALA A 126 -5.61 -13.39 -0.09
C ALA A 126 -4.08 -13.19 -0.26
N VAL A 127 -3.68 -12.17 -1.03
CA VAL A 127 -2.28 -11.78 -1.22
C VAL A 127 -1.68 -11.23 0.06
N ALA A 128 -2.43 -10.43 0.82
CA ALA A 128 -2.00 -9.96 2.13
C ALA A 128 -1.92 -11.13 3.12
N LYS A 129 -2.98 -11.95 3.21
CA LYS A 129 -3.07 -13.06 4.15
C LYS A 129 -1.93 -14.07 4.00
N ARG A 130 -1.63 -14.50 2.77
CA ARG A 130 -0.56 -15.50 2.51
C ARG A 130 0.85 -15.02 2.86
N ASN A 131 1.08 -13.70 2.93
CA ASN A 131 2.37 -13.11 3.28
C ASN A 131 2.38 -12.58 4.72
N TRP A 132 1.28 -12.74 5.46
CA TRP A 132 1.07 -12.05 6.73
C TRP A 132 2.09 -12.47 7.79
N ASP A 133 2.30 -13.78 7.98
CA ASP A 133 3.24 -14.30 8.99
C ASP A 133 4.63 -13.68 8.85
N SER A 134 5.24 -13.77 7.67
CA SER A 134 6.60 -13.25 7.44
C SER A 134 6.68 -11.74 7.67
N LEU A 135 5.65 -10.99 7.26
CA LEU A 135 5.61 -9.54 7.44
C LEU A 135 5.38 -9.17 8.91
N ALA A 136 4.47 -9.84 9.60
CA ALA A 136 4.18 -9.61 11.01
C ALA A 136 5.38 -9.90 11.90
N ILE A 137 6.02 -11.05 11.70
CA ILE A 137 7.24 -11.45 12.42
C ILE A 137 8.36 -10.45 12.17
N GLY A 138 8.65 -10.16 10.89
CA GLY A 138 9.71 -9.22 10.52
C GLY A 138 9.47 -7.81 11.06
N THR A 139 8.22 -7.34 11.04
CA THR A 139 7.86 -6.00 11.51
C THR A 139 7.95 -5.89 13.03
N ALA A 140 7.48 -6.90 13.76
CA ALA A 140 7.54 -6.95 15.22
C ALA A 140 8.99 -6.97 15.72
N ILE A 141 9.84 -7.84 15.14
CA ILE A 141 11.27 -7.93 15.51
C ILE A 141 12.02 -6.64 15.15
N SER A 142 11.68 -6.03 14.02
CA SER A 142 12.23 -4.72 13.61
C SER A 142 11.79 -3.57 14.52
N GLY A 143 10.84 -3.79 15.44
CA GLY A 143 10.37 -2.78 16.37
C GLY A 143 9.69 -1.62 15.67
N THR A 144 8.83 -1.91 14.69
CA THR A 144 8.03 -0.88 14.01
C THR A 144 6.57 -1.29 13.82
N ILE A 145 5.76 -0.38 13.27
CA ILE A 145 4.33 -0.55 13.12
C ILE A 145 3.98 -1.42 11.92
N MET A 146 3.00 -2.31 12.11
CA MET A 146 2.31 -3.01 11.03
C MET A 146 0.83 -2.65 11.05
N THR A 147 0.26 -2.41 9.87
CA THR A 147 -1.15 -1.99 9.75
C THR A 147 -2.00 -3.09 9.13
N ILE A 148 -3.03 -3.52 9.86
CA ILE A 148 -4.13 -4.32 9.34
C ILE A 148 -5.04 -3.39 8.54
N GLY A 149 -5.19 -3.64 7.24
CA GLY A 149 -6.02 -2.82 6.38
C GLY A 149 -7.52 -3.10 6.56
N GLU A 150 -8.31 -2.29 5.88
CA GLU A 150 -9.77 -2.29 5.94
C GLU A 150 -10.42 -3.60 5.46
N ASN A 151 -11.69 -3.79 5.83
CA ASN A 151 -12.56 -4.87 5.40
C ASN A 151 -12.07 -6.30 5.74
N VAL A 152 -11.07 -6.47 6.61
CA VAL A 152 -10.59 -7.81 7.03
C VAL A 152 -11.72 -8.58 7.71
N VAL A 153 -12.45 -7.92 8.63
CA VAL A 153 -13.61 -8.53 9.31
C VAL A 153 -14.77 -8.78 8.36
N GLY A 154 -15.08 -7.81 7.50
CA GLY A 154 -16.18 -7.95 6.54
C GLY A 154 -15.99 -9.06 5.51
N MET A 155 -14.74 -9.49 5.28
CA MET A 155 -14.38 -10.58 4.37
C MET A 155 -14.08 -11.90 5.08
N ASP A 156 -14.11 -11.94 6.41
CA ASP A 156 -13.88 -13.14 7.19
C ASP A 156 -15.15 -14.01 7.20
N PRO A 157 -15.16 -15.19 6.54
CA PRO A 157 -16.34 -16.07 6.51
C PRO A 157 -16.70 -16.63 7.89
N GLU A 158 -15.78 -16.58 8.85
CA GLU A 158 -15.96 -17.07 10.22
C GLU A 158 -16.28 -15.94 11.21
N ALA A 159 -16.42 -14.70 10.74
CA ALA A 159 -16.85 -13.59 11.59
C ALA A 159 -18.26 -13.81 12.14
N LYS A 160 -18.43 -13.57 13.44
CA LYS A 160 -19.72 -13.63 14.13
C LYS A 160 -20.18 -12.24 14.49
N PHE A 161 -21.48 -12.01 14.32
CA PHE A 161 -22.12 -10.73 14.58
C PHE A 161 -23.25 -10.89 15.59
N ASP A 162 -23.49 -9.86 16.39
CA ASP A 162 -24.64 -9.77 17.28
C ASP A 162 -25.94 -9.46 16.52
N ALA A 163 -27.05 -9.35 17.25
CA ALA A 163 -28.36 -9.03 16.68
C ALA A 163 -28.43 -7.62 16.04
N ASN A 164 -27.49 -6.73 16.34
CA ASN A 164 -27.39 -5.39 15.77
C ASN A 164 -26.40 -5.31 14.61
N GLY A 165 -25.82 -6.44 14.18
CA GLY A 165 -24.82 -6.50 13.13
C GLY A 165 -23.42 -6.02 13.55
N LYS A 166 -23.14 -5.97 14.86
CA LYS A 166 -21.82 -5.64 15.41
C LYS A 166 -20.97 -6.90 15.57
N VAL A 167 -19.69 -6.80 15.22
CA VAL A 167 -18.75 -7.92 15.34
C VAL A 167 -18.57 -8.30 16.82
N ILE A 168 -18.61 -9.60 17.09
CA ILE A 168 -18.36 -10.17 18.43
C ILE A 168 -17.24 -11.21 18.42
N ASP A 169 -16.88 -11.75 17.26
CA ASP A 169 -15.80 -12.73 17.11
C ASP A 169 -15.31 -12.76 15.66
N THR A 170 -14.03 -13.06 15.46
CA THR A 170 -13.37 -13.13 14.15
C THR A 170 -12.22 -14.12 14.22
N VAL A 171 -11.94 -14.83 13.14
CA VAL A 171 -10.75 -15.67 13.03
C VAL A 171 -9.60 -14.89 12.40
N ASP A 172 -9.85 -14.14 11.31
CA ASP A 172 -8.79 -13.48 10.54
C ASP A 172 -8.15 -12.32 11.31
N LEU A 173 -8.96 -11.41 11.86
CA LEU A 173 -8.44 -10.25 12.60
C LEU A 173 -7.64 -10.68 13.85
N LYS A 174 -8.16 -11.65 14.62
CA LYS A 174 -7.45 -12.23 15.79
C LYS A 174 -6.11 -12.81 15.40
N TYR A 175 -6.10 -13.70 14.40
CA TYR A 175 -4.86 -14.30 13.87
C TYR A 175 -3.83 -13.22 13.50
N ARG A 176 -4.26 -12.15 12.82
CA ARG A 176 -3.36 -11.08 12.39
C ARG A 176 -2.72 -10.31 13.53
N VAL A 177 -3.52 -9.98 14.54
CA VAL A 177 -3.06 -9.31 15.77
C VAL A 177 -2.14 -10.22 16.55
N GLU A 178 -2.57 -11.45 16.84
CA GLU A 178 -1.83 -12.43 17.62
C GLU A 178 -0.46 -12.74 17.00
N LYS A 179 -0.39 -12.88 15.67
CA LYS A 179 0.86 -13.18 14.97
C LYS A 179 1.92 -12.08 15.14
N TYR A 180 1.51 -10.80 15.13
CA TYR A 180 2.44 -9.71 15.41
C TYR A 180 2.86 -9.72 16.89
N ARG A 181 1.88 -9.86 17.80
CA ARG A 181 2.11 -9.82 19.26
C ARG A 181 3.01 -10.96 19.75
N GLU A 182 2.99 -12.11 19.10
CA GLU A 182 3.86 -13.27 19.40
C GLU A 182 5.36 -12.90 19.39
N PHE A 183 5.76 -11.96 18.53
CA PHE A 183 7.17 -11.55 18.34
C PHE A 183 7.45 -10.12 18.80
N TRP A 184 6.46 -9.45 19.38
CA TRP A 184 6.58 -8.06 19.81
C TRP A 184 7.26 -7.97 21.17
N ASP A 185 8.20 -7.02 21.31
CA ASP A 185 8.97 -6.83 22.55
C ASP A 185 8.22 -6.07 23.66
N GLY A 186 6.96 -5.69 23.41
CA GLY A 186 6.12 -4.94 24.34
C GLY A 186 6.45 -3.45 24.44
N LYS A 187 7.45 -2.96 23.69
CA LYS A 187 7.95 -1.58 23.79
C LYS A 187 7.96 -0.87 22.44
N TYR A 188 8.59 -1.43 21.41
CA TYR A 188 8.83 -0.77 20.13
C TYR A 188 7.91 -1.30 19.03
N GLY A 189 7.29 -0.41 18.27
CA GLY A 189 6.30 -0.76 17.26
C GLY A 189 4.92 -1.08 17.84
N GLU A 190 3.94 -1.22 16.96
CA GLU A 190 2.58 -1.62 17.32
C GLU A 190 1.84 -2.24 16.10
N ILE A 191 0.89 -3.13 16.34
CA ILE A 191 -0.11 -3.55 15.37
C ILE A 191 -1.32 -2.61 15.44
N ILE A 192 -1.65 -1.99 14.32
CA ILE A 192 -2.78 -1.05 14.23
C ILE A 192 -3.83 -1.54 13.26
N VAL A 193 -5.10 -1.25 13.55
CA VAL A 193 -6.25 -1.58 12.69
C VAL A 193 -6.75 -0.32 12.00
N GLN A 194 -6.74 -0.33 10.67
CA GLN A 194 -7.39 0.71 9.88
C GLN A 194 -8.87 0.36 9.68
N THR A 195 -9.76 1.32 9.91
CA THR A 195 -11.20 1.15 9.75
C THR A 195 -11.78 2.20 8.80
N ASN A 196 -12.54 1.76 7.80
CA ASN A 196 -13.41 2.63 7.01
C ASN A 196 -14.82 2.74 7.61
N VAL A 197 -15.73 3.36 6.85
CA VAL A 197 -17.13 3.56 7.26
C VAL A 197 -17.86 2.22 7.44
N GLU A 198 -17.58 1.23 6.60
CA GLU A 198 -18.13 -0.11 6.69
C GLU A 198 -17.64 -0.83 7.95
N ASP A 199 -16.33 -0.77 8.24
CA ASP A 199 -15.72 -1.36 9.44
C ASP A 199 -16.29 -0.73 10.72
N GLN A 200 -16.48 0.59 10.77
CA GLN A 200 -17.11 1.28 11.90
C GLN A 200 -18.58 0.90 12.08
N ARG A 201 -19.32 0.71 10.98
CA ARG A 201 -20.70 0.20 11.03
C ARG A 201 -20.75 -1.21 11.61
N LEU A 202 -19.76 -2.05 11.30
CA LEU A 202 -19.60 -3.37 11.91
C LEU A 202 -19.05 -3.31 13.34
N GLY A 203 -18.55 -2.16 13.82
CA GLY A 203 -17.98 -1.99 15.16
C GLY A 203 -16.60 -2.63 15.33
N VAL A 204 -15.83 -2.75 14.24
CA VAL A 204 -14.48 -3.33 14.26
C VAL A 204 -13.54 -2.56 15.16
N ASP A 205 -13.63 -1.24 15.17
CA ASP A 205 -12.85 -0.32 16.00
C ASP A 205 -13.12 -0.48 17.50
N ILE A 206 -14.31 -0.93 17.88
CA ILE A 206 -14.69 -1.17 19.28
C ILE A 206 -14.21 -2.56 19.73
N TYR A 207 -14.20 -3.52 18.81
CA TYR A 207 -13.84 -4.91 19.08
C TYR A 207 -12.33 -5.17 19.08
N ALA A 208 -11.59 -4.48 18.20
CA ALA A 208 -10.16 -4.68 17.96
C ALA A 208 -9.25 -4.32 19.14
#